data_AF-A0A359GSW5-F1
#
_entry.id   AF-A0A359GSW5-F1
#
_cell.length_a   1.000
_cell.length_b   1.000
_cell.length_c   1.000
_cell.angle_alpha   90.00
_cell.angle_beta   90.00
_cell.angle_gamma   90.00
#
_symmetry.space_group_name_H-M   'P 1'
#
loop_
_entity.id
_entity.type
_entity.pdbx_description
1 polymer ?
#
loop_
_entity_poly.entity_id
_entity_poly.type
_entity_poly.pdbx_seq_one_letter_code
_entity_poly.pdbx_strand_id
1 'polypeptide(L)'
;MKNRLNGVFKIAAVVVTGALSTAAIGQSGSLRSEYPELAGLNNAFDVTQAEIFDAMAGINSDPATEEARSELRMELDMMANMDMHEMMSRNAGQGGQMDMSTPMTGPYGESEIEARVELYGLLQTDHSDTDAEQAFVNSEALTRHSARVLQHGRSFERAVWDIFASPSMNIFQKRIAVDEAIEEYRTSDPRHAVSLTPKSSELYLAHPYANGLTSAFPRLSGLMWTNQWLQLASLEAIIIGQVDPQFAGSVPTTLERYRSKLG
;
A
#
# COMPACT_ATOMS: atom_id res chain seq x y z
N MET A 1 -67.65 14.56 -7.19
CA MET A 1 -66.50 14.60 -8.12
C MET A 1 -65.88 15.99 -8.06
N LYS A 2 -64.54 16.04 -8.00
CA LYS A 2 -63.62 17.19 -8.04
C LYS A 2 -63.23 17.84 -6.69
N ASN A 3 -62.12 17.28 -6.20
CA ASN A 3 -61.09 17.79 -5.30
C ASN A 3 -60.81 19.30 -5.39
N ARG A 4 -60.54 19.92 -4.22
CA ARG A 4 -59.41 20.83 -3.96
C ARG A 4 -59.41 21.23 -2.48
N LEU A 5 -58.59 20.55 -1.67
CA LEU A 5 -58.16 21.00 -0.34
C LEU A 5 -56.65 21.25 -0.42
N ASN A 6 -56.29 22.52 -0.56
CA ASN A 6 -54.97 23.05 -0.25
C ASN A 6 -54.89 23.23 1.27
N GLY A 7 -53.76 22.90 1.90
CA GLY A 7 -53.51 23.25 3.29
C GLY A 7 -52.55 22.31 3.98
N VAL A 8 -51.26 22.53 3.72
CA VAL A 8 -50.11 21.80 4.28
C VAL A 8 -50.04 21.99 5.80
N PHE A 9 -50.04 20.89 6.55
CA PHE A 9 -49.42 20.81 7.88
C PHE A 9 -48.50 19.60 7.91
N LYS A 10 -47.21 19.84 7.66
CA LYS A 10 -46.15 18.92 8.08
C LYS A 10 -45.19 19.73 8.95
N ILE A 11 -45.21 19.42 10.24
CA ILE A 11 -44.22 19.84 11.22
C ILE A 11 -42.92 19.12 10.81
N ALA A 12 -42.03 19.85 10.14
CA ALA A 12 -40.69 19.38 9.82
C ALA A 12 -39.74 19.87 10.92
N ALA A 13 -38.97 18.91 11.44
CA ALA A 13 -38.07 19.03 12.56
C ALA A 13 -37.09 20.20 12.41
N VAL A 14 -36.90 20.89 13.53
CA VAL A 14 -35.87 21.92 13.69
C VAL A 14 -34.49 21.24 13.70
N VAL A 15 -33.66 21.77 12.81
CA VAL A 15 -32.23 21.59 12.65
C VAL A 15 -31.48 21.79 13.98
N VAL A 16 -30.66 20.81 14.35
CA VAL A 16 -29.45 21.07 15.13
C VAL A 16 -28.26 20.76 14.23
N THR A 17 -27.70 21.84 13.71
CA THR A 17 -26.46 21.94 12.97
C THR A 17 -25.32 21.53 13.90
N GLY A 18 -24.93 20.26 13.87
CA GLY A 18 -23.61 19.83 14.30
C GLY A 18 -22.64 20.05 13.15
N ALA A 19 -22.09 21.27 13.05
CA ALA A 19 -20.93 21.51 12.20
C ALA A 19 -19.75 20.75 12.80
N LEU A 20 -19.53 19.50 12.38
CA LEU A 20 -18.20 18.91 12.40
C LEU A 20 -17.40 19.72 11.39
N SER A 21 -16.80 20.78 11.92
CA SER A 21 -15.83 21.58 11.22
C SER A 21 -14.75 20.60 10.76
N THR A 22 -14.52 20.54 9.46
CA THR A 22 -13.34 19.94 8.86
C THR A 22 -12.12 20.66 9.43
N ALA A 23 -11.67 20.20 10.59
CA ALA A 23 -10.50 20.73 11.26
C ALA A 23 -9.28 20.14 10.56
N ALA A 24 -8.70 20.97 9.70
CA ALA A 24 -7.27 21.13 9.51
C ALA A 24 -6.42 19.84 9.57
N ILE A 25 -6.14 19.28 8.40
CA ILE A 25 -4.91 18.54 8.15
C ILE A 25 -3.76 19.54 8.42
N GLY A 26 -3.13 19.45 9.59
CA GLY A 26 -2.14 20.45 10.01
C GLY A 26 -1.69 20.40 11.48
N GLN A 27 -2.23 19.50 12.30
CA GLN A 27 -1.60 19.14 13.58
C GLN A 27 -0.99 17.75 13.41
N SER A 28 0.25 17.56 13.86
CA SER A 28 0.89 16.25 13.91
C SER A 28 -0.09 15.22 14.47
N GLY A 29 -0.51 14.27 13.63
CA GLY A 29 -1.54 13.30 13.96
C GLY A 29 -1.18 12.47 15.20
N SER A 30 -2.18 11.83 15.81
CA SER A 30 -1.99 11.01 17.01
C SER A 30 -0.91 9.94 16.84
N LEU A 31 -0.70 9.43 15.61
CA LEU A 31 0.39 8.49 15.34
C LEU A 31 1.75 9.10 15.65
N ARG A 32 2.00 10.34 15.20
CA ARG A 32 3.29 11.00 15.39
C ARG A 32 3.52 11.38 16.85
N SER A 33 2.47 11.71 17.61
CA SER A 33 2.60 12.02 19.04
C SER A 33 2.85 10.76 19.89
N GLU A 34 2.12 9.68 19.63
CA GLU A 34 2.20 8.45 20.45
C GLU A 34 3.30 7.49 19.99
N TYR A 35 3.57 7.44 18.68
CA TYR A 35 4.52 6.51 18.04
C TYR A 35 5.40 7.23 17.00
N PRO A 36 6.24 8.20 17.41
CA PRO A 36 7.02 9.04 16.49
C PRO A 36 7.95 8.24 15.57
N GLU A 37 8.53 7.15 16.07
CA GLU A 37 9.41 6.27 15.30
C GLU A 37 8.65 5.51 14.19
N LEU A 38 7.43 5.05 14.48
CA LEU A 38 6.57 4.41 13.50
C LEU A 38 6.05 5.42 12.46
N ALA A 39 5.75 6.65 12.89
CA ALA A 39 5.38 7.73 11.97
C ALA A 39 6.52 8.09 11.01
N GLY A 40 7.76 8.21 11.51
CA GLY A 40 8.94 8.44 10.68
C GLY A 40 9.18 7.30 9.70
N LEU A 41 8.99 6.05 10.14
CA LEU A 41 9.14 4.88 9.28
C LEU A 41 8.06 4.80 8.19
N ASN A 42 6.81 5.15 8.50
CA ASN A 42 5.76 5.25 7.50
C ASN A 42 6.08 6.30 6.44
N ASN A 43 6.64 7.44 6.82
CA ASN A 43 7.09 8.45 5.86
C ASN A 43 8.21 7.91 4.96
N ALA A 44 9.20 7.22 5.54
CA ALA A 44 10.26 6.57 4.78
C ALA A 44 9.72 5.52 3.81
N PHE A 45 8.67 4.79 4.18
CA PHE A 45 8.01 3.82 3.30
C PHE A 45 7.36 4.47 2.10
N ASP A 46 6.71 5.62 2.29
CA ASP A 46 6.04 6.33 1.19
C ASP A 46 7.05 6.85 0.17
N VAL A 47 8.13 7.47 0.65
CA VAL A 47 9.23 7.95 -0.20
C VAL A 47 9.90 6.78 -0.93
N THR A 48 10.25 5.72 -0.20
CA THR A 48 10.89 4.54 -0.79
C THR A 48 9.97 3.84 -1.80
N GLN A 49 8.66 3.78 -1.55
CA GLN A 49 7.73 3.15 -2.48
C GLN A 49 7.58 3.96 -3.77
N ALA A 50 7.59 5.29 -3.69
CA ALA A 50 7.61 6.14 -4.87
C ALA A 50 8.89 5.89 -5.69
N GLU A 51 10.05 5.90 -5.02
CA GLU A 51 11.35 5.65 -5.66
C GLU A 51 11.46 4.24 -6.26
N ILE A 52 10.81 3.23 -5.69
CA ILE A 52 10.73 1.89 -6.31
C ILE A 52 10.15 1.97 -7.73
N PHE A 53 9.13 2.80 -7.96
CA PHE A 53 8.56 2.97 -9.31
C PHE A 53 9.54 3.63 -10.27
N ASP A 54 10.26 4.65 -9.80
CA ASP A 54 11.28 5.35 -10.59
C ASP A 54 12.47 4.44 -10.91
N ALA A 55 12.96 3.67 -9.94
CA ALA A 55 14.01 2.68 -10.13
C ALA A 55 13.61 1.61 -11.15
N MET A 56 12.38 1.07 -11.07
CA MET A 56 11.88 0.12 -12.07
C MET A 56 11.78 0.74 -13.46
N ALA A 57 11.34 1.99 -13.57
CA ALA A 57 11.30 2.69 -14.86
C ALA A 57 12.71 2.93 -15.41
N GLY A 58 13.65 3.33 -14.55
CA GLY A 58 15.07 3.51 -14.87
C GLY A 58 15.68 2.22 -15.43
N ILE A 59 15.56 1.11 -14.69
CA ILE A 59 16.05 -0.21 -15.12
C ILE A 59 15.41 -0.62 -16.45
N ASN A 60 14.11 -0.40 -16.63
CA ASN A 60 13.41 -0.74 -17.88
C ASN A 60 13.80 0.14 -19.07
N SER A 61 14.31 1.35 -18.82
CA SER A 61 14.75 2.29 -19.84
C SER A 61 16.22 2.14 -20.23
N ASP A 62 17.02 1.46 -19.40
CA ASP A 62 18.44 1.24 -19.65
C ASP A 62 18.65 0.32 -20.87
N PRO A 63 19.39 0.76 -21.90
CA PRO A 63 19.76 -0.10 -23.03
C PRO A 63 20.51 -1.37 -22.60
N ALA A 64 21.27 -1.35 -21.50
CA ALA A 64 22.01 -2.51 -21.02
C ALA A 64 21.11 -3.68 -20.58
N THR A 65 19.84 -3.41 -20.25
CA THR A 65 18.89 -4.44 -19.81
C THR A 65 17.98 -4.93 -20.94
N GLU A 66 18.19 -4.50 -22.20
CA GLU A 66 17.32 -4.84 -23.33
C GLU A 66 17.22 -6.35 -23.60
N GLU A 67 18.36 -7.06 -23.55
CA GLU A 67 18.41 -8.50 -23.72
C GLU A 67 17.61 -9.21 -22.62
N ALA A 68 17.86 -8.85 -21.35
CA ALA A 68 17.14 -9.40 -20.20
C ALA A 68 15.62 -9.13 -20.26
N ARG A 69 15.19 -7.95 -20.71
CA ARG A 69 13.76 -7.64 -20.94
C ARG A 69 13.15 -8.51 -22.02
N SER A 70 13.88 -8.73 -23.12
CA SER A 70 13.44 -9.58 -24.24
C SER A 70 13.27 -11.03 -23.78
N GLU A 71 14.25 -11.55 -23.04
CA GLU A 71 14.22 -12.90 -22.48
C GLU A 71 13.07 -13.09 -21.50
N LEU A 72 12.90 -12.15 -20.56
CA LEU A 72 11.78 -12.17 -19.62
C LEU A 72 10.44 -12.18 -20.35
N ARG A 73 10.28 -11.36 -21.40
CA ARG A 73 9.06 -11.33 -22.19
C ARG A 73 8.81 -12.69 -22.86
N MET A 74 9.83 -13.31 -23.45
CA MET A 74 9.70 -14.64 -24.04
C MET A 74 9.31 -15.69 -22.99
N GLU A 75 9.88 -15.62 -21.78
CA GLU A 75 9.54 -16.51 -20.67
C GLU A 75 8.07 -16.33 -20.24
N LEU A 76 7.62 -15.09 -20.02
CA LEU A 76 6.24 -14.79 -19.64
C LEU A 76 5.25 -15.22 -20.73
N ASP A 77 5.57 -14.97 -22.01
CA ASP A 77 4.74 -15.40 -23.14
C ASP A 77 4.69 -16.94 -23.26
N MET A 78 5.80 -17.64 -22.99
CA MET A 78 5.80 -19.11 -22.92
C MET A 78 4.94 -19.62 -21.76
N MET A 79 5.07 -19.03 -20.57
CA MET A 79 4.29 -19.42 -19.39
C MET A 79 2.78 -19.18 -19.58
N ALA A 80 2.40 -18.09 -20.23
CA ALA A 80 1.01 -17.77 -20.51
C ALA A 80 0.35 -18.74 -21.51
N ASN A 81 1.13 -19.39 -22.38
CA ASN A 81 0.63 -20.24 -23.46
C ASN A 81 0.86 -21.75 -23.25
N MET A 82 1.59 -22.17 -22.22
CA MET A 82 1.80 -23.60 -21.91
C MET A 82 0.57 -24.20 -21.23
N ASP A 83 0.16 -25.40 -21.67
CA ASP A 83 -0.84 -26.20 -20.95
C ASP A 83 -0.23 -26.80 -19.66
N MET A 84 -1.02 -26.96 -18.61
CA MET A 84 -0.59 -27.54 -17.32
C MET A 84 0.07 -28.91 -17.48
N HIS A 85 -0.34 -29.68 -18.49
CA HIS A 85 0.27 -30.97 -18.82
C HIS A 85 1.68 -30.82 -19.43
N GLU A 86 1.94 -29.79 -20.25
CA GLU A 86 3.28 -29.48 -20.79
C GLU A 86 4.21 -28.89 -19.73
N MET A 87 3.66 -28.07 -18.83
CA MET A 87 4.40 -27.53 -17.68
C MET A 87 4.88 -28.65 -16.75
N MET A 88 4.04 -29.67 -16.52
CA MET A 88 4.39 -30.85 -15.73
C MET A 88 5.29 -31.85 -16.49
N SER A 89 5.16 -31.99 -17.81
CA SER A 89 5.98 -32.92 -18.60
C SER A 89 7.42 -32.43 -18.80
N ARG A 90 7.64 -31.11 -18.89
CA ARG A 90 8.99 -30.51 -18.82
C ARG A 90 9.69 -30.81 -17.48
N ASN A 91 8.92 -30.99 -16.41
CA ASN A 91 9.42 -31.26 -15.06
C ASN A 91 9.63 -32.76 -14.78
N ALA A 92 9.02 -33.65 -15.57
CA ALA A 92 9.14 -35.10 -15.38
C ALA A 92 10.44 -35.70 -15.98
N GLY A 93 11.19 -34.93 -16.78
CA GLY A 93 12.42 -35.36 -17.46
C GLY A 93 13.74 -35.01 -16.74
N GLN A 94 13.71 -34.15 -15.72
CA GLN A 94 14.85 -33.86 -14.85
C GLN A 94 14.48 -34.29 -13.43
N GLY A 95 15.05 -35.42 -13.01
CA GLY A 95 14.77 -36.00 -11.71
C GLY A 95 15.13 -35.05 -10.56
N GLY A 96 14.11 -34.65 -9.80
CA GLY A 96 14.26 -34.18 -8.43
C GLY A 96 14.55 -32.69 -8.29
N GLN A 97 13.68 -32.04 -7.50
CA GLN A 97 13.66 -30.63 -7.14
C GLN A 97 13.08 -29.74 -8.24
N MET A 98 11.81 -29.37 -8.03
CA MET A 98 11.41 -28.00 -8.31
C MET A 98 12.41 -27.13 -7.56
N ASP A 99 13.43 -26.65 -8.25
CA ASP A 99 14.15 -25.50 -7.77
C ASP A 99 13.16 -24.33 -7.90
N MET A 100 12.31 -24.19 -6.89
CA MET A 100 11.51 -22.98 -6.66
C MET A 100 12.43 -21.79 -6.35
N SER A 101 13.76 -21.96 -6.42
CA SER A 101 14.63 -20.87 -6.80
C SER A 101 14.35 -20.50 -8.26
N THR A 102 13.27 -19.75 -8.48
CA THR A 102 13.48 -18.56 -9.30
C THR A 102 14.74 -17.94 -8.72
N PRO A 103 15.84 -17.79 -9.47
CA PRO A 103 17.04 -17.22 -8.90
C PRO A 103 16.60 -15.94 -8.18
N MET A 104 16.91 -15.80 -6.89
CA MET A 104 16.60 -14.56 -6.15
C MET A 104 17.27 -13.35 -6.84
N THR A 105 18.18 -13.61 -7.80
CA THR A 105 18.55 -12.77 -8.92
C THR A 105 17.44 -12.72 -9.97
N GLY A 106 16.62 -11.66 -9.91
CA GLY A 106 15.75 -11.29 -11.01
C GLY A 106 16.52 -11.07 -12.32
N PRO A 107 15.82 -10.91 -13.45
CA PRO A 107 16.42 -10.79 -14.79
C PRO A 107 17.43 -9.63 -14.91
N TYR A 108 17.31 -8.61 -14.05
CA TYR A 108 18.16 -7.43 -14.08
C TYR A 108 19.40 -7.51 -13.18
N GLY A 109 19.64 -8.65 -12.52
CA GLY A 109 20.90 -8.94 -11.83
C GLY A 109 21.41 -7.81 -10.92
N GLU A 110 22.52 -7.19 -11.33
CA GLU A 110 23.21 -6.12 -10.61
C GLU A 110 22.40 -4.82 -10.52
N SER A 111 21.69 -4.42 -11.57
CA SER A 111 20.90 -3.18 -11.57
C SER A 111 19.79 -3.21 -10.51
N GLU A 112 19.16 -4.36 -10.27
CA GLU A 112 18.16 -4.50 -9.21
C GLU A 112 18.81 -4.53 -7.81
N ILE A 113 20.05 -5.05 -7.70
CA ILE A 113 20.80 -5.05 -6.45
C ILE A 113 21.18 -3.61 -6.06
N GLU A 114 21.72 -2.84 -7.01
CA GLU A 114 22.09 -1.44 -6.81
C GLU A 114 20.88 -0.61 -6.40
N ALA A 115 19.77 -0.71 -7.15
CA ALA A 115 18.52 -0.04 -6.81
C ALA A 115 18.06 -0.40 -5.39
N ARG A 116 18.12 -1.69 -5.00
CA ARG A 116 17.75 -2.12 -3.65
C ARG A 116 18.64 -1.51 -2.57
N VAL A 117 19.95 -1.37 -2.82
CA VAL A 117 20.89 -0.75 -1.86
C VAL A 117 20.56 0.73 -1.66
N GLU A 118 20.27 1.46 -2.75
CA GLU A 118 19.89 2.87 -2.68
C GLU A 118 18.56 3.06 -1.93
N LEU A 119 17.56 2.26 -2.27
CA LEU A 119 16.25 2.25 -1.59
C LEU A 119 16.36 1.90 -0.11
N TYR A 120 17.29 1.02 0.26
CA TYR A 120 17.58 0.73 1.65
C TYR A 120 18.18 1.94 2.38
N GLY A 121 19.03 2.71 1.71
CA GLY A 121 19.52 4.00 2.21
C GLY A 121 18.36 4.97 2.49
N LEU A 122 17.41 5.09 1.56
CA LEU A 122 16.22 5.94 1.74
C LEU A 122 15.33 5.51 2.91
N LEU A 123 15.25 4.21 3.20
CA LEU A 123 14.51 3.71 4.37
C LEU A 123 15.14 4.11 5.70
N GLN A 124 16.44 4.39 5.72
CA GLN A 124 17.17 4.76 6.93
C GLN A 124 17.22 6.28 7.16
N THR A 125 16.79 7.08 6.19
CA THR A 125 16.76 8.54 6.32
C THR A 125 15.44 9.03 6.91
N ASP A 126 15.50 10.11 7.68
CA ASP A 126 14.31 10.78 8.17
C ASP A 126 13.65 11.59 7.05
N HIS A 127 12.35 11.40 6.87
CA HIS A 127 11.54 12.10 5.88
C HIS A 127 10.44 12.92 6.55
N SER A 128 10.24 14.15 6.08
CA SER A 128 9.16 15.00 6.60
C SER A 128 7.78 14.48 6.16
N ASP A 129 6.72 14.93 6.83
CA ASP A 129 5.34 14.63 6.42
C ASP A 129 5.08 15.15 4.99
N THR A 130 5.66 16.30 4.64
CA THR A 130 5.55 16.86 3.29
C THR A 130 6.25 16.00 2.26
N ASP A 131 7.43 15.45 2.54
CA ASP A 131 8.15 14.57 1.61
C ASP A 131 7.32 13.31 1.33
N ALA A 132 6.78 12.68 2.38
CA ALA A 132 5.93 11.51 2.25
C ALA A 132 4.59 11.80 1.56
N GLU A 133 4.02 12.98 1.75
CA GLU A 133 2.79 13.41 1.06
C GLU A 133 3.03 13.65 -0.44
N GLN A 134 4.17 14.20 -0.82
CA GLN A 134 4.47 14.53 -2.21
C GLN A 134 5.20 13.42 -2.97
N ALA A 135 5.72 12.39 -2.28
CA ALA A 135 6.51 11.30 -2.85
C ALA A 135 5.97 10.77 -4.19
N PHE A 136 4.71 10.29 -4.21
CA PHE A 136 4.12 9.72 -5.42
C PHE A 136 3.85 10.74 -6.53
N VAL A 137 3.60 12.01 -6.19
CA VAL A 137 3.37 13.08 -7.17
C VAL A 137 4.68 13.54 -7.80
N ASN A 138 5.78 13.42 -7.07
CA ASN A 138 7.12 13.76 -7.53
C ASN A 138 7.78 12.64 -8.35
N SER A 139 7.25 11.42 -8.31
CA SER A 139 7.75 10.30 -9.12
C SER A 139 7.53 10.55 -10.61
N GLU A 140 8.58 10.35 -11.41
CA GLU A 140 8.56 10.51 -12.86
C GLU A 140 7.94 9.31 -13.57
N ALA A 141 8.03 8.12 -12.97
CA ALA A 141 7.46 6.88 -13.49
C ALA A 141 5.93 6.84 -13.38
N LEU A 142 5.35 7.57 -12.43
CA LEU A 142 3.92 7.56 -12.18
C LEU A 142 3.18 8.59 -13.03
N THR A 143 2.12 8.14 -13.70
CA THR A 143 1.17 9.09 -14.30
C THR A 143 0.48 9.91 -13.21
N ARG A 144 0.03 11.13 -13.55
CA ARG A 144 -0.73 11.99 -12.65
C ARG A 144 -1.85 11.26 -11.89
N HIS A 145 -2.62 10.43 -12.58
CA HIS A 145 -3.75 9.74 -11.95
C HIS A 145 -3.30 8.58 -11.06
N SER A 146 -2.27 7.81 -11.47
CA SER A 146 -1.69 6.76 -10.64
C SER A 146 -1.10 7.32 -9.35
N ALA A 147 -0.33 8.41 -9.46
CA ALA A 147 0.23 9.14 -8.33
C ALA A 147 -0.86 9.61 -7.36
N ARG A 148 -1.94 10.20 -7.89
CA ARG A 148 -3.08 10.64 -7.07
C ARG A 148 -3.82 9.51 -6.40
N VAL A 149 -4.00 8.34 -7.04
CA VAL A 149 -4.60 7.16 -6.40
C VAL A 149 -3.76 6.72 -5.19
N LEU A 150 -2.44 6.61 -5.37
CA LEU A 150 -1.53 6.20 -4.29
C LEU A 150 -1.50 7.23 -3.16
N GLN A 151 -1.34 8.51 -3.49
CA GLN A 151 -1.39 9.60 -2.52
C GLN A 151 -2.71 9.62 -1.73
N HIS A 152 -3.85 9.49 -2.42
CA HIS A 152 -5.17 9.48 -1.78
C HIS A 152 -5.32 8.27 -0.84
N GLY A 153 -4.89 7.08 -1.29
CA GLY A 153 -4.83 5.87 -0.47
C GLY A 153 -3.98 6.04 0.79
N ARG A 154 -2.78 6.61 0.67
CA ARG A 154 -1.91 6.85 1.83
C ARG A 154 -2.48 7.89 2.79
N SER A 155 -3.16 8.91 2.27
CA SER A 155 -3.83 9.89 3.13
C SER A 155 -4.92 9.24 3.99
N PHE A 156 -5.69 8.30 3.42
CA PHE A 156 -6.66 7.50 4.16
C PHE A 156 -6.01 6.56 5.17
N GLU A 157 -4.93 5.87 4.80
CA GLU A 157 -4.18 5.02 5.74
C GLU A 157 -3.67 5.82 6.95
N ARG A 158 -3.10 7.02 6.73
CA ARG A 158 -2.66 7.92 7.82
C ARG A 158 -3.81 8.33 8.73
N ALA A 159 -4.98 8.64 8.18
CA ALA A 159 -6.18 8.92 8.98
C ALA A 159 -6.57 7.73 9.87
N VAL A 160 -6.55 6.51 9.32
CA VAL A 160 -6.81 5.28 10.09
C VAL A 160 -5.77 5.09 11.20
N TRP A 161 -4.49 5.32 10.91
CA TRP A 161 -3.43 5.28 11.91
C TRP A 161 -3.67 6.27 13.05
N ASP A 162 -4.03 7.51 12.74
CA ASP A 162 -4.28 8.54 13.75
C ASP A 162 -5.50 8.22 14.63
N ILE A 163 -6.54 7.62 14.05
CA ILE A 163 -7.70 7.13 14.81
C ILE A 163 -7.26 6.04 15.80
N PHE A 164 -6.51 5.05 15.33
CA PHE A 164 -6.08 3.93 16.18
C PHE A 164 -4.99 4.31 17.17
N ALA A 165 -4.13 5.28 16.87
CA ALA A 165 -3.14 5.79 17.81
C ALA A 165 -3.76 6.71 18.88
N SER A 166 -4.90 7.36 18.60
CA SER A 166 -5.50 8.32 19.53
C SER A 166 -5.82 7.70 20.91
N PRO A 167 -5.25 8.22 22.01
CA PRO A 167 -5.55 7.76 23.37
C PRO A 167 -6.88 8.33 23.89
N SER A 168 -7.42 9.36 23.25
CA SER A 168 -8.66 10.04 23.66
C SER A 168 -9.92 9.31 23.20
N MET A 169 -9.79 8.32 22.31
CA MET A 169 -10.91 7.54 21.77
C MET A 169 -10.95 6.14 22.37
N ASN A 170 -12.13 5.70 22.79
CA ASN A 170 -12.38 4.28 23.06
C ASN A 170 -12.68 3.51 21.76
N ILE A 171 -12.71 2.17 21.83
CA ILE A 171 -12.90 1.32 20.65
C ILE A 171 -14.21 1.58 19.88
N PHE A 172 -15.27 2.03 20.55
CA PHE A 172 -16.53 2.36 19.89
C PHE A 172 -16.41 3.66 19.09
N GLN A 173 -15.78 4.69 19.66
CA GLN A 173 -15.49 5.94 18.96
C GLN A 173 -14.55 5.74 17.78
N LYS A 174 -13.53 4.86 17.92
CA LYS A 174 -12.62 4.52 16.82
C LYS A 174 -13.35 3.88 15.64
N ARG A 175 -14.31 2.98 15.90
CA ARG A 175 -15.14 2.39 14.83
C ARG A 175 -15.93 3.45 14.07
N ILE A 176 -16.59 4.37 14.79
CA ILE A 176 -17.33 5.47 14.17
C ILE A 176 -16.38 6.35 13.33
N ALA A 177 -15.23 6.73 13.88
CA ALA A 177 -14.26 7.55 13.17
C ALA A 177 -13.68 6.86 11.92
N VAL A 178 -13.51 5.53 11.94
CA VAL A 178 -13.12 4.76 10.75
C VAL A 178 -14.23 4.77 9.70
N ASP A 179 -15.49 4.59 10.08
CA ASP A 179 -16.62 4.68 9.15
C ASP A 179 -16.70 6.07 8.49
N GLU A 180 -16.46 7.13 9.27
CA GLU A 180 -16.37 8.51 8.77
C GLU A 180 -15.18 8.70 7.82
N ALA A 181 -14.00 8.18 8.16
CA ALA A 181 -12.81 8.26 7.32
C ALA A 181 -12.98 7.49 6.00
N ILE A 182 -13.68 6.34 6.03
CA ILE A 182 -14.03 5.59 4.81
C ILE A 182 -14.93 6.44 3.92
N GLU A 183 -15.93 7.10 4.47
CA GLU A 183 -16.84 7.91 3.66
C GLU A 183 -16.18 9.17 3.10
N GLU A 184 -15.33 9.83 3.89
CA GLU A 184 -14.50 10.94 3.41
C GLU A 184 -13.58 10.49 2.27
N TYR A 185 -12.87 9.37 2.43
CA TYR A 185 -12.00 8.81 1.39
C TYR A 185 -12.76 8.57 0.08
N ARG A 186 -14.01 8.11 0.15
CA ARG A 186 -14.83 7.81 -1.03
C ARG A 186 -15.38 9.04 -1.72
N THR A 187 -15.71 10.07 -0.96
CA THR A 187 -16.51 11.21 -1.45
C THR A 187 -15.67 12.43 -1.77
N SER A 188 -14.52 12.63 -1.10
CA SER A 188 -13.63 13.78 -1.29
C SER A 188 -12.92 13.77 -2.65
N ASP A 189 -12.47 12.61 -3.12
CA ASP A 189 -11.91 12.42 -4.47
C ASP A 189 -12.32 11.06 -5.07
N PRO A 190 -13.57 10.92 -5.54
CA PRO A 190 -14.11 9.65 -6.01
C PRO A 190 -13.35 9.05 -7.20
N ARG A 191 -12.61 9.87 -7.95
CA ARG A 191 -11.84 9.42 -9.11
C ARG A 191 -10.56 8.70 -8.72
N HIS A 192 -10.00 9.02 -7.55
CA HIS A 192 -8.75 8.44 -7.07
C HIS A 192 -8.95 7.50 -5.87
N ALA A 193 -10.20 7.32 -5.41
CA ALA A 193 -10.56 6.31 -4.42
C ALA A 193 -10.60 4.90 -5.01
N VAL A 194 -10.13 3.90 -4.26
CA VAL A 194 -10.22 2.49 -4.61
C VAL A 194 -11.67 2.02 -4.44
N SER A 195 -12.15 1.23 -5.40
CA SER A 195 -13.47 0.60 -5.36
C SER A 195 -13.64 -0.31 -4.13
N LEU A 196 -14.76 -0.17 -3.41
CA LEU A 196 -15.16 -1.10 -2.35
C LEU A 196 -15.64 -2.45 -2.90
N THR A 197 -15.99 -2.51 -4.18
CA THR A 197 -16.26 -3.78 -4.85
C THR A 197 -14.91 -4.42 -5.19
N PRO A 198 -14.60 -5.62 -4.68
CA PRO A 198 -13.40 -6.34 -5.05
C PRO A 198 -13.30 -6.43 -6.56
N LYS A 199 -12.14 -6.09 -7.13
CA LYS A 199 -11.88 -6.40 -8.53
C LYS A 199 -11.97 -7.92 -8.70
N SER A 200 -12.46 -8.37 -9.87
CA SER A 200 -12.50 -9.81 -10.19
C SER A 200 -11.14 -10.44 -9.90
N SER A 201 -11.13 -11.57 -9.21
CA SER A 201 -9.89 -12.32 -8.95
C SER A 201 -9.20 -12.75 -10.25
N GLU A 202 -9.94 -12.85 -11.36
CA GLU A 202 -9.38 -13.11 -12.70
C GLU A 202 -8.38 -12.02 -13.13
N LEU A 203 -8.60 -10.76 -12.73
CA LEU A 203 -7.66 -9.67 -13.03
C LEU A 203 -6.33 -9.82 -12.27
N TYR A 204 -6.31 -10.56 -11.18
CA TYR A 204 -5.13 -10.79 -10.36
C TYR A 204 -4.50 -12.17 -10.57
N LEU A 205 -5.28 -13.18 -10.95
CA LEU A 205 -4.83 -14.58 -11.05
C LEU A 205 -4.70 -15.08 -12.48
N ALA A 206 -5.55 -14.59 -13.40
CA ALA A 206 -5.62 -15.06 -14.78
C ALA A 206 -5.10 -14.01 -15.79
N HIS A 207 -4.66 -12.84 -15.31
CA HIS A 207 -4.10 -11.81 -16.18
C HIS A 207 -2.68 -12.18 -16.61
N PRO A 208 -2.30 -12.03 -17.89
CA PRO A 208 -0.96 -12.39 -18.40
C PRO A 208 0.22 -11.74 -17.66
N TYR A 209 -0.03 -10.63 -16.96
CA TYR A 209 0.98 -9.89 -16.20
C TYR A 209 0.79 -9.94 -14.68
N ALA A 210 -0.04 -10.85 -14.16
CA ALA A 210 -0.30 -11.01 -12.72
C ALA A 210 0.98 -11.14 -11.88
N ASN A 211 1.96 -11.88 -12.39
CA ASN A 211 3.24 -12.11 -11.74
C ASN A 211 4.36 -11.20 -12.29
N GLY A 212 4.03 -10.22 -13.14
CA GLY A 212 5.04 -9.42 -13.85
C GLY A 212 6.00 -8.71 -12.91
N LEU A 213 5.51 -8.14 -11.80
CA LEU A 213 6.36 -7.48 -10.81
C LEU A 213 7.27 -8.48 -10.08
N THR A 214 6.73 -9.62 -9.65
CA THR A 214 7.50 -10.64 -8.91
C THR A 214 8.50 -11.37 -9.80
N SER A 215 8.20 -11.52 -11.09
CA SER A 215 9.10 -12.13 -12.07
C SER A 215 10.18 -11.15 -12.55
N ALA A 216 9.83 -9.88 -12.80
CA ALA A 216 10.76 -8.88 -13.31
C ALA A 216 11.65 -8.28 -12.20
N PHE A 217 11.10 -8.03 -11.02
CA PHE A 217 11.77 -7.34 -9.93
C PHE A 217 11.53 -8.04 -8.57
N PRO A 218 11.99 -9.28 -8.39
CA PRO A 218 11.75 -10.05 -7.16
C PRO A 218 12.31 -9.38 -5.90
N ARG A 219 13.44 -8.66 -5.99
CA ARG A 219 14.07 -7.98 -4.85
C ARG A 219 13.32 -6.70 -4.47
N LEU A 220 12.92 -5.89 -5.46
CA LEU A 220 12.12 -4.68 -5.21
C LEU A 220 10.71 -5.04 -4.75
N SER A 221 10.11 -6.08 -5.34
CA SER A 221 8.84 -6.64 -4.89
C SER A 221 8.91 -7.12 -3.44
N GLY A 222 9.96 -7.86 -3.08
CA GLY A 222 10.20 -8.31 -1.71
C GLY A 222 10.33 -7.14 -0.72
N LEU A 223 11.02 -6.07 -1.11
CA LEU A 223 11.13 -4.86 -0.28
C LEU A 223 9.77 -4.20 -0.05
N MET A 224 8.99 -4.00 -1.12
CA MET A 224 7.65 -3.42 -1.04
C MET A 224 6.73 -4.24 -0.14
N TRP A 225 6.71 -5.57 -0.30
CA TRP A 225 5.90 -6.46 0.53
C TRP A 225 6.34 -6.45 2.00
N THR A 226 7.63 -6.42 2.28
CA THR A 226 8.14 -6.38 3.66
C THR A 226 7.68 -5.12 4.39
N ASN A 227 7.67 -3.97 3.70
CA ASN A 227 7.17 -2.72 4.26
C ASN A 227 5.66 -2.79 4.55
N GLN A 228 4.87 -3.34 3.63
CA GLN A 228 3.42 -3.54 3.83
C GLN A 228 3.11 -4.45 5.02
N TRP A 229 3.85 -5.56 5.17
CA TRP A 229 3.70 -6.46 6.31
C TRP A 229 4.02 -5.77 7.64
N LEU A 230 5.02 -4.89 7.69
CA LEU A 230 5.30 -4.14 8.91
C LEU A 230 4.16 -3.18 9.27
N GLN A 231 3.62 -2.46 8.28
CA GLN A 231 2.51 -1.55 8.52
C GLN A 231 1.32 -2.31 9.13
N LEU A 232 0.96 -3.46 8.57
CA LEU A 232 -0.10 -4.31 9.10
C LEU A 232 0.21 -4.83 10.52
N ALA A 233 1.40 -5.37 10.74
CA ALA A 233 1.79 -5.91 12.04
C ALA A 233 1.85 -4.83 13.13
N SER A 234 2.24 -3.61 12.77
CA SER A 234 2.29 -2.49 13.71
C SER A 234 0.88 -1.99 14.04
N LEU A 235 -0.05 -2.00 13.07
CA LEU A 235 -1.43 -1.60 13.30
C LEU A 235 -2.14 -2.61 14.19
N GLU A 236 -1.92 -3.91 13.92
CA GLU A 236 -2.40 -5.00 14.75
C GLU A 236 -1.87 -4.87 16.20
N ALA A 237 -0.59 -4.57 16.39
CA ALA A 237 -0.01 -4.37 17.72
C ALA A 237 -0.68 -3.20 18.48
N ILE A 238 -1.00 -2.09 17.80
CA ILE A 238 -1.75 -0.97 18.41
C ILE A 238 -3.16 -1.40 18.79
N ILE A 239 -3.87 -2.10 17.88
CA ILE A 239 -5.25 -2.53 18.11
C ILE A 239 -5.34 -3.55 19.24
N ILE A 240 -4.52 -4.60 19.20
CA ILE A 240 -4.54 -5.68 20.20
C ILE A 240 -4.17 -5.12 21.59
N GLY A 241 -3.18 -4.22 21.69
CA GLY A 241 -2.83 -3.61 22.97
C GLY A 241 -3.96 -2.81 23.64
N GLN A 242 -4.98 -2.40 22.87
CA GLN A 242 -6.16 -1.70 23.37
C GLN A 242 -7.30 -2.64 23.75
N VAL A 243 -7.37 -3.83 23.12
CA VAL A 243 -8.39 -4.85 23.39
C VAL A 243 -7.94 -5.77 24.53
N ASP A 244 -6.64 -6.02 24.62
CA ASP A 244 -6.02 -6.91 25.58
C ASP A 244 -4.72 -6.27 26.15
N PRO A 245 -4.77 -5.77 27.40
CA PRO A 245 -3.65 -5.08 28.03
C PRO A 245 -2.36 -5.90 28.13
N GLN A 246 -2.41 -7.23 28.03
CA GLN A 246 -1.18 -8.05 28.07
C GLN A 246 -0.27 -7.83 26.85
N PHE A 247 -0.84 -7.30 25.76
CA PHE A 247 -0.12 -6.93 24.55
C PHE A 247 0.14 -5.43 24.44
N ALA A 248 -0.18 -4.64 25.47
CA ALA A 248 0.14 -3.22 25.50
C ALA A 248 1.66 -3.02 25.35
N GLY A 249 2.07 -2.09 24.48
CA GLY A 249 3.48 -1.85 24.20
C GLY A 249 4.15 -2.86 23.26
N SER A 250 3.39 -3.60 22.44
CA SER A 250 3.95 -4.52 21.45
C SER A 250 4.58 -3.85 20.22
N VAL A 251 4.32 -2.56 20.00
CA VAL A 251 4.84 -1.81 18.84
C VAL A 251 6.38 -1.80 18.77
N PRO A 252 7.14 -1.48 19.85
CA PRO A 252 8.59 -1.62 19.86
C PRO A 252 9.11 -3.01 19.44
N THR A 253 8.46 -4.08 19.90
CA THR A 253 8.83 -5.46 19.52
C THR A 253 8.63 -5.71 18.03
N THR A 254 7.55 -5.18 17.44
CA THR A 254 7.30 -5.28 16.00
C THR A 254 8.38 -4.54 15.21
N LEU A 255 8.75 -3.33 15.64
CA LEU A 255 9.82 -2.54 15.02
C LEU A 255 11.19 -3.22 15.12
N GLU A 256 11.52 -3.78 16.28
CA GLU A 256 12.76 -4.55 16.47
C GLU A 256 12.84 -5.75 15.53
N ARG A 257 11.76 -6.54 15.44
CA ARG A 257 11.68 -7.67 14.53
C ARG A 257 11.87 -7.24 13.09
N TYR A 258 11.23 -6.16 12.66
CA TYR A 258 11.42 -5.63 11.31
C TYR A 258 12.88 -5.24 11.03
N ARG A 259 13.51 -4.50 11.96
CA ARG A 259 14.92 -4.13 11.83
C ARG A 259 15.84 -5.34 11.73
N SER A 260 15.54 -6.41 12.47
CA SER A 260 16.27 -7.69 12.38
C SER A 260 16.10 -8.41 11.04
N LYS A 261 15.08 -8.07 10.24
CA LYS A 261 14.86 -8.59 8.88
C LYS A 261 15.41 -7.69 7.78
N LEU A 262 15.62 -6.42 8.11
CA LEU A 262 16.29 -5.44 7.26
C LEU A 262 17.83 -5.61 7.25
N GLY A 263 18.40 -6.32 8.23
CA GLY A 263 19.82 -6.70 8.28
C GLY A 263 20.04 -8.16 7.88
#